data_AF-A0A969QTM8-F1
#
_entry.id   AF-A0A969QTM8-F1
#
_cell.length_a   1.000
_cell.length_b   1.000
_cell.length_c   1.000
_cell.angle_alpha   90.00
_cell.angle_beta   90.00
_cell.angle_gamma   90.00
#
_symmetry.space_group_name_H-M   'P 1'
#
loop_
_entity.id
_entity.type
_entity.pdbx_description
1 polymer ?
#
loop_
_entity_poly.entity_id
_entity_poly.type
_entity_poly.pdbx_seq_one_letter_code
_entity_poly.pdbx_strand_id
1 'polypeptide(L)'
;MYNPAHPSPDRSYVRSARRGKHKIFIGMAPGVGKTYKMLEEAHQLKQEGMDVVVGLLETHGRRETLDKAIGLEVIPKQAIANDGLTLQEMDTEAILVRS
;
A
#
# COMPACT_ATOMS: atom_id res chain seq x y z
N MET A 1 33.46 15.88 -5.45
CA MET A 1 32.11 16.50 -5.40
C MET A 1 31.10 15.40 -5.16
N TYR A 2 30.43 15.40 -4.01
CA TYR A 2 29.39 14.45 -3.63
C TYR A 2 28.04 15.03 -4.08
N ASN A 3 27.29 14.31 -4.93
CA ASN A 3 25.97 14.72 -5.42
C ASN A 3 24.89 13.92 -4.66
N PRO A 4 24.09 14.55 -3.78
CA PRO A 4 23.14 13.86 -2.89
C PRO A 4 21.76 13.60 -3.51
N ALA A 5 21.55 13.82 -4.82
CA ALA A 5 20.21 13.92 -5.40
C ALA A 5 19.60 12.64 -6.00
N HIS A 6 20.17 11.45 -5.78
CA HIS A 6 19.50 10.20 -6.16
C HIS A 6 19.57 9.19 -5.01
N PRO A 7 18.49 8.99 -4.24
CA PRO A 7 18.38 7.76 -3.49
C PRO A 7 18.46 6.61 -4.51
N SER A 8 19.40 5.70 -4.29
CA SER A 8 19.51 4.48 -5.08
C SER A 8 18.15 3.79 -5.09
N PRO A 9 17.69 3.22 -6.22
CA PRO A 9 16.40 2.54 -6.26
C PRO A 9 16.36 1.51 -5.14
N ASP A 10 15.28 1.49 -4.36
CA ASP A 10 15.13 0.57 -3.24
C ASP A 10 15.13 -0.87 -3.79
N ARG A 11 16.31 -1.50 -3.80
CA ARG A 11 16.51 -2.88 -4.26
C ARG A 11 15.82 -3.88 -3.33
N SER A 12 15.15 -3.42 -2.27
CA SER A 12 14.23 -4.24 -1.50
C SER A 12 13.10 -4.79 -2.36
N TYR A 13 12.84 -4.34 -3.60
CA TYR A 13 11.83 -4.99 -4.47
C TYR A 13 12.39 -5.99 -5.49
N VAL A 14 13.71 -6.24 -5.48
CA VAL A 14 14.31 -7.29 -6.32
C VAL A 14 13.76 -8.65 -5.86
N ARG A 15 12.88 -9.23 -6.68
CA ARG A 15 12.24 -10.54 -6.46
C ARG A 15 13.32 -11.62 -6.48
N SER A 16 13.58 -12.26 -5.34
CA SER A 16 14.02 -13.66 -5.40
C SER A 16 12.76 -14.47 -5.73
N ALA A 17 12.82 -15.34 -6.72
CA ALA A 17 11.66 -15.99 -7.35
C ALA A 17 10.78 -16.85 -6.42
N ARG A 18 11.00 -16.88 -5.09
CA ARG A 18 10.27 -17.74 -4.15
C ARG A 18 9.61 -17.05 -2.96
N ARG A 19 9.85 -15.75 -2.69
CA ARG A 19 9.22 -15.12 -1.51
C ARG A 19 8.94 -13.63 -1.69
N GLY A 20 7.69 -13.24 -1.44
CA GLY A 20 7.32 -11.84 -1.29
C GLY A 20 8.03 -11.19 -0.10
N LYS A 21 8.05 -9.86 -0.09
CA LYS A 21 8.62 -9.07 1.00
C LYS A 21 7.50 -8.30 1.69
N HIS A 22 7.51 -8.35 3.01
CA HIS A 22 6.54 -7.65 3.84
C HIS A 22 7.24 -6.42 4.45
N LYS A 23 6.85 -5.23 3.99
CA LYS A 23 7.33 -3.95 4.53
C LYS A 23 6.28 -3.39 5.48
N ILE A 24 6.71 -2.98 6.67
CA ILE A 24 5.82 -2.42 7.71
C ILE A 24 6.25 -1.00 8.01
N PHE A 25 5.31 -0.05 7.88
CA PHE A 25 5.51 1.34 8.31
C PHE A 25 5.03 1.50 9.75
N ILE A 26 5.98 1.65 10.68
CA ILE A 26 5.70 1.79 12.13
C ILE A 26 5.77 3.26 12.53
N GLY A 27 4.94 3.67 13.49
CA GLY A 27 4.92 5.04 14.00
C GLY A 27 4.26 5.11 15.38
N MET A 28 4.78 5.99 16.23
CA MET A 28 4.55 5.99 17.69
C MET A 28 3.18 6.55 18.13
N ALA A 29 2.39 7.12 17.21
CA ALA A 29 1.06 7.66 17.51
C ALA A 29 0.11 7.62 16.28
N PRO A 30 -1.21 7.82 16.46
CA PRO A 30 -2.13 8.13 15.38
C PRO A 30 -1.74 9.43 14.67
N GLY A 31 -1.94 9.50 13.34
CA GLY A 31 -1.69 10.73 12.57
C GLY A 31 -0.23 10.98 12.17
N VAL A 32 0.74 10.20 12.65
CA VAL A 32 2.18 10.35 12.31
C VAL A 32 2.55 10.00 10.85
N GLY A 33 1.57 9.82 9.96
CA GLY A 33 1.80 9.69 8.53
C GLY A 33 2.07 8.28 7.98
N LYS A 34 1.88 7.20 8.76
CA LYS A 34 2.14 5.81 8.31
C LYS A 34 1.49 5.47 6.97
N THR A 35 0.17 5.65 6.87
CA THR A 35 -0.61 5.39 5.64
C THR A 35 -0.20 6.33 4.52
N TYR A 36 0.06 7.60 4.82
CA TYR A 36 0.47 8.58 3.81
C TYR A 36 1.81 8.19 3.17
N LYS A 37 2.79 7.80 4.00
CA LYS A 37 4.10 7.36 3.52
C LYS A 37 4.03 6.06 2.72
N MET A 38 3.17 5.12 3.15
CA MET A 38 2.88 3.89 2.41
C MET A 38 2.32 4.20 1.00
N LEU A 39 1.37 5.14 0.88
CA LEU A 39 0.80 5.53 -0.41
C LEU A 39 1.81 6.28 -1.28
N GLU A 40 2.67 7.10 -0.69
CA GLU A 40 3.77 7.76 -1.41
C GLU A 40 4.73 6.75 -2.04
N GLU A 41 5.11 5.70 -1.30
CA GLU A 41 5.96 4.65 -1.84
C GLU A 41 5.23 3.81 -2.91
N ALA A 42 3.94 3.55 -2.75
CA ALA A 42 3.13 2.88 -3.76
C ALA A 42 3.14 3.62 -5.11
N HIS A 43 3.05 4.96 -5.09
CA HIS A 43 3.20 5.78 -6.30
C HIS A 43 4.59 5.66 -6.92
N GLN A 44 5.64 5.67 -6.10
CA GLN A 44 7.01 5.52 -6.59
C GLN A 44 7.20 4.16 -7.29
N LEU A 45 6.73 3.07 -6.68
CA LEU A 45 6.79 1.73 -7.28
C LEU A 45 5.99 1.64 -8.59
N LYS A 46 4.82 2.27 -8.63
CA LYS A 46 4.01 2.33 -9.85
C LYS A 46 4.72 3.11 -10.97
N GLN A 47 5.38 4.22 -10.64
CA GLN A 47 6.19 5.00 -11.60
C GLN A 47 7.41 4.22 -12.11
N GLU A 48 7.96 3.32 -11.29
CA GLU A 48 9.01 2.37 -11.67
C GLU A 48 8.49 1.18 -12.51
N GLY A 49 7.19 1.14 -12.82
CA GLY A 49 6.56 0.12 -13.67
C GLY A 49 6.16 -1.16 -12.94
N MET A 50 6.13 -1.16 -11.60
CA MET A 50 5.61 -2.28 -10.83
C MET A 50 4.07 -2.33 -10.89
N ASP A 51 3.50 -3.54 -10.91
CA ASP A 51 2.07 -3.71 -10.66
C ASP A 51 1.78 -3.44 -9.18
N VAL A 52 0.96 -2.42 -8.90
CA VAL A 52 0.66 -1.92 -7.56
C VAL A 52 -0.84 -1.77 -7.40
N VAL A 53 -1.37 -2.41 -6.36
CA VAL A 53 -2.78 -2.36 -6.00
C VAL A 53 -2.95 -2.14 -4.49
N VAL A 54 -3.96 -1.36 -4.13
CA VAL A 54 -4.38 -1.17 -2.74
C VAL A 54 -5.45 -2.21 -2.41
N GLY A 55 -5.10 -3.18 -1.56
CA GLY A 55 -6.05 -4.20 -1.09
C GLY A 55 -7.02 -3.69 -0.03
N LEU A 56 -6.55 -2.83 0.87
CA LEU A 56 -7.36 -2.19 1.90
C LEU A 56 -6.79 -0.82 2.26
N LEU A 57 -7.66 0.18 2.39
CA LEU A 57 -7.28 1.51 2.83
C LEU A 57 -8.28 2.04 3.86
N GLU A 58 -7.74 2.39 5.03
CA GLU A 58 -8.45 3.12 6.07
C GLU A 58 -7.87 4.53 6.19
N THR A 59 -8.65 5.53 5.78
CA THR A 59 -8.22 6.94 5.81
C THR A 59 -8.61 7.65 7.10
N HIS A 60 -9.55 7.10 7.87
CA HIS A 60 -10.15 7.72 9.06
C HIS A 60 -10.58 9.19 8.81
N GLY A 61 -11.14 9.46 7.63
CA GLY A 61 -11.64 10.79 7.27
C GLY A 61 -10.56 11.82 6.88
N ARG A 62 -9.28 11.42 6.80
CA ARG A 62 -8.19 12.32 6.40
C ARG A 62 -8.20 12.56 4.88
N ARG A 63 -8.63 13.76 4.48
CA ARG A 63 -8.72 14.18 3.07
C ARG A 63 -7.41 14.00 2.31
N GLU A 64 -6.29 14.44 2.88
CA GLU A 64 -4.98 14.32 2.22
C GLU A 64 -4.60 12.85 1.91
N THR A 65 -5.05 11.90 2.75
CA THR A 65 -4.81 10.47 2.51
C THR A 65 -5.71 9.92 1.41
N LEU A 66 -6.96 10.40 1.33
CA LEU A 66 -7.86 10.08 0.20
C LEU A 66 -7.28 10.62 -1.11
N ASP A 67 -6.83 11.87 -1.11
CA ASP A 67 -6.25 12.51 -2.29
C ASP A 67 -4.97 11.80 -2.74
N LYS A 68 -4.14 11.34 -1.78
CA LYS A 68 -2.93 10.55 -2.08
C LYS A 68 -3.24 9.18 -2.68
N ALA A 69 -4.41 8.61 -2.42
CA ALA A 69 -4.81 7.32 -3.01
C ALA A 69 -5.27 7.46 -4.48
N ILE A 70 -5.60 8.68 -4.93
CA ILE A 70 -6.00 8.93 -6.32
C ILE A 70 -4.86 8.50 -7.25
N GLY A 71 -5.22 7.78 -8.32
CA GLY A 71 -4.27 7.26 -9.31
C GLY A 71 -3.66 5.91 -8.94
N LEU A 72 -3.91 5.38 -7.74
CA LEU A 72 -3.64 3.98 -7.41
C LEU A 72 -4.88 3.14 -7.71
N GLU A 73 -4.67 1.90 -8.17
CA GLU A 73 -5.77 0.95 -8.30
C GLU A 73 -6.18 0.46 -6.91
N VAL A 74 -7.49 0.34 -6.67
CA VAL A 74 -8.05 -0.09 -5.38
C VAL A 74 -8.98 -1.27 -5.63
N ILE A 75 -8.75 -2.37 -4.94
CA ILE A 75 -9.67 -3.52 -4.94
C ILE A 75 -10.86 -3.18 -4.01
N PRO A 76 -12.11 -3.37 -4.46
CA PRO A 76 -13.28 -3.19 -3.61
C PRO A 76 -13.21 -4.07 -2.36
N LYS A 77 -13.66 -3.53 -1.22
CA LYS A 77 -13.73 -4.30 0.04
C LYS A 77 -14.75 -5.42 -0.10
N GLN A 78 -14.45 -6.57 0.50
CA GLN A 78 -15.34 -7.71 0.60
C GLN A 78 -16.18 -7.61 1.87
N ALA A 79 -17.50 -7.77 1.75
CA ALA A 79 -18.38 -7.88 2.92
C ALA A 79 -18.31 -9.31 3.49
N ILE A 80 -17.88 -9.45 4.75
CA ILE A 80 -17.77 -10.74 5.43
C ILE A 80 -18.66 -10.73 6.67
N ALA A 81 -19.55 -11.72 6.79
CA ALA A 81 -20.38 -11.91 7.98
C ALA A 81 -19.56 -12.61 9.08
N ASN A 82 -19.52 -12.02 10.27
CA ASN A 82 -18.83 -12.55 11.45
C ASN A 82 -19.69 -12.27 12.69
N ASP A 83 -20.20 -13.32 13.34
CA ASP A 83 -20.95 -13.29 14.60
C ASP A 83 -21.88 -12.07 14.78
N GLY A 84 -22.80 -11.90 13.82
CA GLY A 84 -23.82 -10.84 13.87
C GLY A 84 -23.37 -9.45 13.36
N LEU A 85 -22.12 -9.31 12.92
CA LEU A 85 -21.58 -8.10 12.29
C LEU A 85 -21.16 -8.38 10.84
N THR A 86 -21.35 -7.39 9.96
CA THR A 86 -20.78 -7.40 8.61
C THR A 86 -19.54 -6.53 8.59
N LEU A 87 -18.38 -7.16 8.40
CA LEU A 87 -17.08 -6.49 8.27
C LEU A 87 -16.81 -6.17 6.80
N GLN A 88 -16.08 -5.08 6.56
CA GLN A 88 -15.61 -4.67 5.24
C GLN A 88 -14.11 -4.95 5.16
N GLU A 89 -13.77 -6.12 4.66
CA GLU A 89 -12.41 -6.68 4.70
C GLU A 89 -11.73 -6.59 3.34
N MET A 90 -10.43 -6.90 3.32
CA MET A 90 -9.65 -7.05 2.10
C MET A 90 -10.10 -8.28 1.31
N ASP A 91 -10.39 -8.13 0.01
CA ASP A 91 -10.62 -9.27 -0.89
C ASP A 91 -9.28 -9.93 -1.24
N THR A 92 -8.94 -10.99 -0.51
CA THR A 92 -7.66 -11.68 -0.65
C THR A 92 -7.60 -12.45 -1.97
N GLU A 93 -8.71 -13.04 -2.41
CA GLU A 93 -8.77 -13.80 -3.66
C GLU A 93 -8.56 -12.89 -4.87
N ALA A 94 -9.22 -11.72 -4.90
CA ALA A 94 -9.02 -10.73 -5.95
C ALA A 94 -7.56 -10.23 -6.04
N ILE A 95 -6.85 -10.16 -4.92
CA ILE A 95 -5.42 -9.81 -4.89
C ILE A 95 -4.58 -10.96 -5.46
N LEU A 96 -4.84 -12.19 -5.04
CA LEU A 96 -4.03 -13.36 -5.43
C LEU A 96 -4.11 -13.66 -6.93
N VAL A 97 -5.23 -13.37 -7.59
CA VAL A 97 -5.39 -13.55 -9.05
C VAL A 97 -4.41 -12.69 -9.86
N ARG A 98 -3.80 -11.66 -9.27
CA ARG A 98 -2.80 -10.79 -9.93
C ARG A 98 -1.34 -11.28 -9.81
N SER A 99 -1.09 -12.33 -9.04
CA SER A 99 0.26 -12.72 -8.58
C SER A 99 1.06 -13.61 -9.54
#